data_AF-A0AAV3ZSA6-F1
#
_entry.id   AF-A0AAV3ZSA6-F1
#
_cell.length_a   1.000
_cell.length_b   1.000
_cell.length_c   1.000
_cell.angle_alpha   90.00
_cell.angle_beta   90.00
_cell.angle_gamma   90.00
#
_symmetry.space_group_name_H-M   'P 1'
#
loop_
_entity.id
_entity.type
_entity.pdbx_description
1 polymer ?
#
loop_
_entity_poly.entity_id
_entity_poly.type
_entity_poly.pdbx_seq_one_letter_code
_entity_poly.pdbx_strand_id
1 'polypeptide(L)'
;MWKVENDLSDNKLGCIKNCPPACEESSFTTTVSSAPWPTRDYRQTLLRQRGLDKNTTRLLKAGERSFLKLKIYCKSLILEKVVNQPAFTWNKLLSDIGGQLGLLLGFSILTAVEILELVVMDLGLGMGLRSLGRFRVQKQNGRQEVTAPPM
;
A
#
# COMPACT_ATOMS: atom_id res chain seq x y z
N MET A 1 5.56 14.25 -40.26
CA MET A 1 6.11 14.61 -38.93
C MET A 1 5.07 15.30 -38.05
N TRP A 2 4.35 16.33 -38.52
CA TRP A 2 3.31 17.05 -37.78
C TRP A 2 2.02 16.25 -37.49
N LYS A 3 1.66 15.28 -38.35
CA LYS A 3 0.42 14.49 -38.17
C LYS A 3 0.45 13.60 -36.92
N VAL A 4 1.60 13.00 -36.61
CA VAL A 4 1.77 12.12 -35.44
C VAL A 4 1.77 12.92 -34.14
N GLU A 5 2.38 14.10 -34.12
CA GLU A 5 2.37 15.01 -32.97
C GLU A 5 0.94 15.48 -32.63
N ASN A 6 0.16 15.85 -33.67
CA ASN A 6 -1.23 16.27 -33.49
C ASN A 6 -2.11 15.10 -33.02
N ASP A 7 -1.96 13.91 -33.62
CA ASP A 7 -2.77 12.75 -33.22
C ASP A 7 -2.37 12.24 -31.81
N LEU A 8 -1.12 12.45 -31.36
CA LEU A 8 -0.67 12.21 -29.99
C LEU A 8 -1.31 13.20 -29.01
N SER A 9 -1.30 14.49 -29.37
CA SER A 9 -1.92 15.57 -28.58
C SER A 9 -3.44 15.40 -28.45
N ASP A 10 -4.10 14.95 -29.53
CA ASP A 10 -5.54 14.67 -29.56
C ASP A 10 -5.92 13.33 -28.90
N ASN A 11 -4.96 12.61 -28.30
CA ASN A 11 -5.12 11.29 -27.70
C ASN A 11 -5.77 10.25 -28.64
N LYS A 12 -5.62 10.43 -29.96
CA LYS A 12 -6.19 9.53 -30.99
C LYS A 12 -5.47 8.20 -31.08
N LEU A 13 -4.20 8.14 -30.63
CA LEU A 13 -3.41 6.91 -30.60
C LEU A 13 -3.73 6.00 -29.40
N GLY A 14 -4.50 6.48 -28.40
CA GLY A 14 -4.91 5.68 -27.24
C GLY A 14 -3.77 5.28 -26.29
N CYS A 15 -2.59 5.88 -26.40
CA CYS A 15 -1.41 5.57 -25.58
C CYS A 15 -1.67 5.71 -24.08
N ILE A 16 -2.45 6.72 -23.67
CA ILE A 16 -2.78 6.98 -22.26
C ILE A 16 -3.65 5.87 -21.66
N LYS A 17 -4.49 5.22 -22.47
CA LYS A 17 -5.34 4.10 -22.02
C LYS A 17 -4.56 2.80 -21.90
N ASN A 18 -3.58 2.60 -22.78
CA ASN A 18 -2.79 1.37 -22.86
C ASN A 18 -1.54 1.39 -21.99
N CYS A 19 -1.13 2.56 -21.49
CA CYS A 19 0.05 2.74 -20.64
C CYS A 19 -0.35 3.39 -19.31
N PRO A 20 -0.75 2.60 -18.30
CA PRO A 20 -0.93 3.14 -16.95
C PRO A 20 0.40 3.65 -16.38
N PRO A 21 0.36 4.59 -15.41
CA PRO A 21 1.57 5.05 -14.74
C PRO A 21 2.23 3.90 -13.97
N ALA A 22 3.56 3.93 -13.88
CA ALA A 22 4.32 2.94 -13.13
C ALA A 22 4.05 3.08 -11.62
N CYS A 23 3.95 1.96 -10.91
CA CYS A 23 3.77 1.94 -9.45
C CYS A 23 5.07 2.25 -8.69
N GLU A 24 6.23 2.05 -9.33
CA GLU A 24 7.54 2.31 -8.77
C GLU A 24 8.30 3.26 -9.69
N GLU A 25 8.68 4.42 -9.15
CA GLU A 25 9.43 5.44 -9.86
C GLU A 25 10.61 5.89 -8.99
N SER A 26 11.78 6.04 -9.62
CA SER A 26 12.98 6.60 -8.98
C SER A 26 13.40 7.87 -9.71
N SER A 27 13.14 9.01 -9.07
CA SER A 27 13.52 10.32 -9.58
C SER A 27 14.78 10.84 -8.89
N PHE A 28 15.75 11.34 -9.67
CA PHE A 28 17.00 11.91 -9.13
C PHE A 28 17.04 13.43 -9.33
N THR A 29 17.05 14.19 -8.24
CA THR A 29 17.22 15.65 -8.29
C THR A 29 18.71 15.99 -8.42
N THR A 30 19.12 16.46 -9.59
CA THR A 30 20.52 16.83 -9.86
C THR A 30 20.76 18.33 -9.68
N THR A 31 21.85 18.70 -9.01
CA THR A 31 22.33 20.09 -8.95
C THR A 31 23.65 20.19 -9.68
N VAL A 32 23.75 21.06 -10.69
CA VAL A 32 24.96 21.25 -11.49
C VAL A 32 25.70 22.49 -11.03
N SER A 33 27.00 22.35 -10.79
CA SER A 33 27.91 23.46 -10.57
C SER A 33 29.12 23.34 -11.50
N SER A 34 29.52 24.46 -12.08
CA SER A 34 30.65 24.53 -13.00
C SER A 34 31.69 25.52 -12.49
N ALA A 35 32.97 25.15 -12.61
CA ALA A 35 34.09 26.01 -12.28
C ALA A 35 35.17 25.89 -13.37
N PRO A 36 35.94 26.96 -13.64
CA PRO A 36 37.04 26.90 -14.60
C PRO A 36 38.07 25.86 -14.16
N TRP A 37 38.36 24.92 -15.05
CA TRP A 37 39.36 23.89 -14.85
C TRP A 37 40.04 23.60 -16.20
N PRO A 38 41.36 23.40 -16.27
CA PRO A 38 42.34 23.41 -15.19
C PRO A 38 42.83 24.80 -14.79
N THR A 39 43.33 24.94 -13.56
CA THR A 39 44.04 26.16 -13.10
C THR A 39 45.33 26.37 -13.90
N ARG A 40 45.77 27.62 -14.06
CA ARG A 40 46.98 27.98 -14.84
C ARG A 40 48.21 27.15 -14.46
N ASP A 41 48.47 26.99 -13.17
CA ASP A 41 49.65 26.25 -12.66
C ASP A 41 49.50 24.74 -12.86
N TYR A 42 48.28 24.20 -12.67
CA TYR A 42 48.00 22.78 -12.81
C TYR A 42 48.01 22.30 -14.28
N ARG A 43 47.81 23.22 -15.22
CA ARG A 43 47.73 22.90 -16.66
C ARG A 43 49.00 22.25 -17.20
N GLN A 44 50.19 22.74 -16.82
CA GLN A 44 51.45 22.21 -17.33
C GLN A 44 51.72 20.79 -16.81
N THR A 45 51.42 20.55 -15.52
CA THR A 45 51.50 19.22 -14.91
C THR A 45 50.52 18.24 -15.56
N LEU A 46 49.29 18.68 -15.84
CA LEU A 46 48.28 17.86 -16.50
C LEU A 46 48.69 17.45 -17.92
N LEU A 47 49.25 18.39 -18.71
CA LEU A 47 49.71 18.10 -20.08
C LEU A 47 50.90 17.12 -20.09
N ARG A 48 51.82 17.26 -19.13
CA ARG A 48 52.95 16.32 -18.96
C ARG A 48 52.47 14.93 -18.56
N GLN A 49 51.56 14.81 -17.59
CA GLN A 49 50.97 13.54 -17.18
C GLN A 49 50.22 12.83 -18.32
N ARG A 50 49.64 13.60 -19.24
CA ARG A 50 48.93 13.08 -20.41
C ARG A 50 49.84 12.84 -21.63
N GLY A 51 51.15 13.14 -21.54
CA GLY A 51 52.10 12.92 -22.65
C GLY A 51 51.96 13.89 -23.83
N LEU A 52 51.30 15.04 -23.64
CA LEU A 52 50.94 16.01 -24.70
C LEU A 52 51.97 17.15 -24.86
N ASP A 53 53.21 16.93 -24.46
CA ASP A 53 54.23 17.98 -24.25
C ASP A 53 54.83 18.56 -25.55
N LYS A 54 54.69 17.86 -26.69
CA LYS A 54 55.50 18.13 -27.90
C LYS A 54 55.03 19.28 -28.80
N ASN A 55 53.88 19.91 -28.55
CA ASN A 55 53.40 21.07 -29.34
C ASN A 55 52.59 22.05 -28.48
N THR A 56 53.26 22.51 -27.42
CA THR A 56 52.67 23.04 -26.18
C THR A 56 51.82 24.28 -26.40
N THR A 57 52.16 25.19 -27.31
CA THR A 57 51.54 26.53 -27.39
C THR A 57 50.11 26.55 -27.96
N ARG A 58 49.78 25.67 -28.92
CA ARG A 58 48.41 25.54 -29.46
C ARG A 58 47.53 24.68 -28.56
N LEU A 59 48.08 23.62 -27.98
CA LEU A 59 47.39 22.73 -27.05
C LEU A 59 47.11 23.39 -25.69
N LEU A 60 48.00 24.29 -25.21
CA LEU A 60 47.78 25.09 -24.00
C LEU A 60 46.59 26.04 -24.14
N LYS A 61 46.44 26.70 -25.29
CA LYS A 61 45.30 27.60 -25.59
C LYS A 61 44.03 26.83 -25.91
N ALA A 62 44.13 25.65 -26.54
CA ALA A 62 42.99 24.79 -26.80
C ALA A 62 42.49 24.07 -25.54
N GLY A 63 43.39 23.73 -24.59
CA GLY A 63 43.05 22.95 -23.41
C GLY A 63 41.99 23.58 -22.50
N GLU A 64 41.96 24.90 -22.40
CA GLU A 64 40.92 25.62 -21.62
C GLU A 64 39.52 25.51 -22.27
N ARG A 65 39.45 25.26 -23.57
CA ARG A 65 38.18 25.13 -24.32
C ARG A 65 37.84 23.68 -24.70
N SER A 66 38.81 22.78 -24.62
CA SER A 66 38.67 21.39 -25.07
C SER A 66 38.68 20.36 -23.93
N PHE A 67 39.13 20.71 -22.73
CA PHE A 67 39.10 19.80 -21.58
C PHE A 67 37.89 20.06 -20.68
N LEU A 68 37.16 18.99 -20.38
CA LEU A 68 36.06 18.98 -19.42
C LEU A 68 36.36 17.96 -18.32
N LYS A 69 36.16 18.36 -17.06
CA LYS A 69 36.21 17.45 -15.92
C LYS A 69 34.81 17.33 -15.32
N LEU A 70 34.17 16.17 -15.51
CA LEU A 70 32.90 15.83 -14.90
C LEU A 70 33.14 15.12 -13.56
N LYS A 71 32.47 15.58 -12.49
CA LYS A 71 32.46 14.92 -11.19
C LYS A 71 31.00 14.66 -10.79
N ILE A 72 30.65 13.38 -10.65
CA ILE A 72 29.32 12.95 -10.19
C ILE A 72 29.49 12.47 -8.75
N TYR A 73 28.73 13.04 -7.83
CA TYR A 73 28.72 12.66 -6.42
C TYR A 73 27.35 12.90 -5.80
N CYS A 74 27.00 12.11 -4.80
CA CYS A 74 25.77 12.31 -4.03
C CYS A 74 25.95 13.53 -3.13
N LYS A 75 25.04 14.52 -3.24
CA LYS A 75 25.05 15.71 -2.38
C LYS A 75 24.87 15.35 -0.90
N SER A 76 24.10 14.30 -0.61
CA SER A 76 23.83 13.82 0.75
C SER A 76 23.54 12.32 0.71
N LEU A 77 23.72 11.63 1.85
CA LEU A 77 23.39 10.20 2.02
C LEU A 77 21.92 9.96 2.38
N ILE A 78 21.10 11.01 2.36
CA ILE A 78 19.68 10.94 2.69
C ILE A 78 18.91 10.62 1.41
N LEU A 79 18.11 9.56 1.47
CA LEU A 79 17.20 9.15 0.40
C LEU A 79 15.76 9.37 0.88
N GLU A 80 14.95 9.99 0.03
CA GLU A 80 13.51 10.14 0.26
C GLU A 80 12.77 9.00 -0.42
N LYS A 81 11.94 8.27 0.34
CA LYS A 81 11.10 7.19 -0.19
C LYS A 81 9.64 7.47 0.18
N VAL A 82 8.82 7.73 -0.82
CA VAL A 82 7.38 7.93 -0.68
C VAL A 82 6.66 6.63 -1.04
N VAL A 83 5.92 6.06 -0.10
CA VAL A 83 5.13 4.84 -0.32
C VAL A 83 3.69 5.11 0.06
N ASN A 84 2.77 4.87 -0.87
CA ASN A 84 1.34 4.94 -0.61
C ASN A 84 0.87 3.65 0.06
N GLN A 85 0.16 3.78 1.17
CA GLN A 85 -0.43 2.65 1.90
C GLN A 85 -1.95 2.81 1.94
N PRO A 86 -2.72 1.71 1.94
CA PRO A 86 -4.17 1.79 2.03
C PRO A 86 -4.56 2.43 3.36
N ALA A 87 -5.45 3.43 3.33
CA ALA A 87 -5.92 4.12 4.53
C ALA A 87 -6.74 3.20 5.46
N PHE A 88 -7.27 2.11 4.90
CA PHE A 88 -8.16 1.19 5.57
C PHE A 88 -7.88 -0.25 5.17
N THR A 89 -7.51 -1.05 6.16
CA THR A 89 -7.27 -2.49 6.02
C THR A 89 -8.44 -3.27 6.62
N TRP A 90 -8.64 -4.51 6.20
CA TRP A 90 -9.67 -5.40 6.77
C TRP A 90 -9.59 -5.50 8.29
N ASN A 91 -8.37 -5.51 8.83
CA ASN A 91 -8.14 -5.55 10.28
C ASN A 91 -8.65 -4.27 10.96
N LYS A 92 -8.43 -3.11 10.34
CA LYS A 92 -8.92 -1.82 10.85
C LYS A 92 -10.46 -1.75 10.80
N LEU A 93 -11.07 -2.26 9.72
CA LEU A 93 -12.53 -2.37 9.61
C LEU A 93 -13.14 -3.17 10.75
N LEU A 94 -12.61 -4.36 10.99
CA LEU A 94 -13.12 -5.26 12.02
C LEU A 94 -12.86 -4.68 13.42
N SER A 95 -11.73 -4.01 13.61
CA SER A 95 -11.41 -3.33 14.88
C SER A 95 -12.38 -2.19 15.17
N ASP A 96 -12.70 -1.34 14.18
CA ASP A 96 -13.59 -0.20 14.38
C ASP A 96 -15.04 -0.66 14.62
N ILE A 97 -15.52 -1.66 13.86
CA ILE A 97 -16.85 -2.26 14.05
C ILE A 97 -16.94 -2.93 15.42
N GLY A 98 -15.97 -3.80 15.74
CA GLY A 98 -15.95 -4.54 17.00
C GLY A 98 -15.81 -3.62 18.21
N GLY A 99 -15.02 -2.54 18.09
CA GLY A 99 -14.87 -1.54 19.14
C GLY A 99 -16.16 -0.79 19.43
N GLN A 100 -16.88 -0.36 18.40
CA GLN A 100 -18.16 0.34 18.56
C GLN A 100 -19.27 -0.60 19.07
N LEU A 101 -19.39 -1.81 18.51
CA LEU A 101 -20.39 -2.79 18.95
C LEU A 101 -20.12 -3.32 20.37
N GLY A 102 -18.85 -3.55 20.71
CA GLY A 102 -18.44 -3.98 22.05
C GLY A 102 -18.66 -2.91 23.10
N LEU A 103 -18.40 -1.64 22.79
CA LEU A 103 -18.60 -0.54 23.72
C LEU A 103 -20.09 -0.19 23.92
N LEU A 104 -20.89 -0.20 22.85
CA LEU A 104 -22.30 0.25 22.91
C LEU A 104 -23.26 -0.86 23.32
N LEU A 105 -23.07 -2.09 22.82
CA LEU A 105 -23.99 -3.21 23.05
C LEU A 105 -23.41 -4.29 23.97
N GLY A 106 -22.12 -4.22 24.31
CA GLY A 106 -21.42 -5.33 24.97
C GLY A 106 -21.26 -6.55 24.05
N PHE A 107 -21.41 -6.37 22.73
CA PHE A 107 -21.34 -7.46 21.77
C PHE A 107 -19.89 -7.95 21.61
N SER A 108 -19.69 -9.26 21.79
CA SER A 108 -18.40 -9.93 21.67
C SER A 108 -18.48 -11.17 20.77
N ILE A 109 -17.33 -11.80 20.53
CA ILE A 109 -17.28 -13.08 19.78
C ILE A 109 -18.08 -14.17 20.49
N LEU A 110 -18.10 -14.18 21.83
CA LEU A 110 -18.87 -15.17 22.60
C LEU A 110 -20.38 -15.02 22.36
N THR A 111 -20.88 -13.78 22.35
CA THR A 111 -22.29 -13.52 22.03
C THR A 111 -22.62 -13.84 20.58
N ALA A 112 -21.67 -13.71 19.64
CA ALA A 112 -21.88 -14.11 18.26
C ALA A 112 -22.02 -15.63 18.10
N VAL A 113 -21.20 -16.41 18.84
CA VAL A 113 -21.28 -17.87 18.88
C VAL A 113 -22.61 -18.33 19.48
N GLU A 114 -23.05 -17.71 20.57
CA GLU A 114 -24.35 -18.02 21.19
C GLU A 114 -25.52 -17.77 20.22
N ILE A 115 -25.52 -16.65 19.50
CA ILE A 115 -26.54 -16.36 18.48
C ILE A 115 -26.47 -17.41 17.35
N LEU A 116 -25.28 -17.81 16.92
CA LEU A 116 -25.10 -18.82 15.88
C LEU A 116 -25.66 -20.18 16.34
N GLU A 117 -25.37 -20.61 17.57
CA GLU A 117 -25.92 -21.83 18.15
C GLU A 117 -27.45 -21.78 18.24
N LEU A 118 -28.01 -20.67 18.72
CA LEU A 118 -29.45 -20.45 18.76
C LEU A 118 -30.07 -20.52 17.37
N VAL A 119 -29.50 -19.84 16.37
CA VAL A 119 -30.02 -19.88 14.99
C VAL A 119 -29.93 -21.28 14.41
N VAL A 120 -28.81 -22.00 14.59
CA VAL A 120 -28.66 -23.37 14.08
C VAL A 120 -29.63 -24.33 14.76
N MET A 121 -29.84 -24.19 16.07
CA MET A 121 -30.78 -25.01 16.82
C MET A 121 -32.23 -24.69 16.43
N ASP A 122 -32.57 -23.40 16.32
CA ASP A 122 -33.92 -22.94 15.95
C ASP A 122 -34.26 -23.20 14.48
N LEU A 123 -33.30 -23.13 13.55
CA LEU A 123 -33.53 -23.52 12.15
C LEU A 123 -33.50 -25.05 11.98
N GLY A 124 -32.58 -25.74 12.66
CA GLY A 124 -32.40 -27.18 12.61
C GLY A 124 -33.54 -27.98 13.25
N LEU A 125 -34.12 -27.48 14.35
CA LEU A 125 -35.36 -28.01 14.94
C LEU A 125 -36.62 -27.29 14.44
N GLY A 126 -36.53 -26.05 13.94
CA GLY A 126 -37.70 -25.28 13.49
C GLY A 126 -38.40 -25.87 12.27
N MET A 127 -37.65 -26.58 11.41
CA MET A 127 -38.22 -27.32 10.28
C MET A 127 -38.72 -28.73 10.66
N GLY A 128 -38.38 -29.26 11.85
CA GLY A 128 -38.73 -30.64 12.26
C GLY A 128 -39.59 -30.78 13.53
N LEU A 129 -39.60 -29.82 14.45
CA LEU A 129 -40.20 -29.94 15.79
C LEU A 129 -41.17 -28.82 16.18
N ARG A 130 -41.44 -27.83 15.32
CA ARG A 130 -42.60 -26.93 15.51
C ARG A 130 -43.94 -27.69 15.50
N SER A 131 -43.96 -28.97 15.08
CA SER A 131 -45.09 -29.88 15.21
C SER A 131 -45.23 -30.57 16.59
N LEU A 132 -44.21 -30.59 17.46
CA LEU A 132 -44.24 -31.42 18.69
C LEU A 132 -44.05 -30.65 20.02
N GLY A 133 -43.57 -29.41 20.00
CA GLY A 133 -43.31 -28.65 21.23
C GLY A 133 -44.53 -28.05 21.94
N ARG A 134 -45.70 -27.92 21.28
CA ARG A 134 -46.91 -27.34 21.91
C ARG A 134 -47.63 -28.28 22.88
N PHE A 135 -47.24 -29.55 23.00
CA PHE A 135 -48.06 -30.55 23.70
C PHE A 135 -47.65 -30.85 25.16
N ARG A 136 -46.58 -30.25 25.69
CA ARG A 136 -46.02 -30.67 26.99
C ARG A 136 -46.35 -29.79 28.20
N VAL A 137 -47.14 -28.72 28.05
CA VAL A 137 -47.42 -27.75 29.14
C VAL A 137 -48.87 -27.80 29.70
N GLN A 138 -49.78 -28.64 29.17
CA GLN A 138 -51.22 -28.63 29.53
C GLN A 138 -51.75 -29.89 30.24
N LYS A 139 -50.92 -30.67 30.96
CA LYS A 139 -51.46 -31.85 31.69
C LYS A 139 -50.81 -32.13 33.05
N GLN A 140 -50.87 -31.18 33.97
CA GLN A 140 -50.90 -31.46 35.40
C GLN A 140 -51.67 -30.36 36.15
N ASN A 141 -53.01 -30.45 36.17
CA ASN A 141 -53.79 -29.96 37.31
C ASN A 141 -55.22 -30.55 37.33
N GLY A 142 -55.55 -31.32 38.37
CA GLY A 142 -56.92 -31.52 38.85
C GLY A 142 -57.57 -32.92 38.73
N ARG A 143 -57.52 -33.72 39.80
CA ARG A 143 -58.64 -33.96 40.76
C ARG A 143 -58.90 -35.44 41.20
N GLN A 144 -58.60 -35.70 42.48
CA GLN A 144 -59.32 -36.50 43.54
C GLN A 144 -59.56 -38.02 43.38
N GLU A 145 -59.66 -38.88 44.42
CA GLU A 145 -59.43 -38.88 45.89
C GLU A 145 -59.75 -40.31 46.42
N VAL A 146 -59.45 -40.56 47.71
CA VAL A 146 -60.06 -41.50 48.69
C VAL A 146 -59.58 -42.96 48.86
N THR A 147 -59.23 -43.24 50.13
CA THR A 147 -59.53 -44.41 50.99
C THR A 147 -58.42 -45.41 51.32
N ALA A 148 -58.10 -45.49 52.62
CA ALA A 148 -57.33 -46.54 53.27
C ALA A 148 -58.21 -47.77 53.60
N PRO A 149 -57.60 -48.96 53.79
CA PRO A 149 -58.04 -49.89 54.82
C PRO A 149 -56.86 -50.46 55.66
N PRO A 150 -57.14 -51.16 56.77
CA PRO A 150 -56.21 -51.37 57.87
C PRO A 150 -55.44 -52.69 57.77
N MET A 151 -54.26 -52.73 58.39
CA MET A 151 -53.99 -53.56 59.57
C MET A 151 -52.72 -53.07 60.27
#